data_AF-A0A116KWU9-F1
#
_entry.id   AF-A0A116KWU9-F1
#
_cell.length_a   1.000
_cell.length_b   1.000
_cell.length_c   1.000
_cell.angle_alpha   90.00
_cell.angle_beta   90.00
_cell.angle_gamma   90.00
#
_symmetry.space_group_name_H-M   'P 1'
#
loop_
_entity.id
_entity.type
_entity.pdbx_description
1 polymer ?
#
loop_
_entity_poly.entity_id
_entity_poly.type
_entity_poly.pdbx_seq_one_letter_code
_entity_poly.pdbx_strand_id
1 'polypeptide(L)' 'MGDKPISFKDKDGNFVSAADVWNAEKLEELFNTLNPNRKLRLERERLAREKENE' A
#
# COMPACT_ATOMS: atom_id res chain seq x y z
N MET A 1 7.32 -29.55 14.22
CA MET A 1 7.80 -28.44 13.36
C MET A 1 7.22 -27.17 13.94
N GLY A 2 8.00 -26.37 14.66
CA GLY A 2 7.50 -25.11 15.22
C GLY A 2 7.41 -24.09 14.10
N ASP A 3 6.26 -23.44 13.96
CA ASP A 3 6.12 -22.27 13.09
C ASP A 3 7.21 -21.27 13.49
N LYS A 4 8.17 -21.05 12.58
CA LYS A 4 9.11 -19.95 12.77
C LYS A 4 8.27 -18.69 12.67
N PRO A 5 8.21 -17.83 13.71
CA PRO A 5 7.56 -16.55 13.56
C PRO A 5 8.25 -15.84 12.39
N ILE A 6 7.47 -15.48 11.36
CA ILE A 6 7.94 -14.62 10.27
C ILE A 6 8.15 -13.24 10.89
N SER A 7 9.29 -13.09 11.55
CA SER A 7 9.62 -11.89 12.30
C SER A 7 10.40 -11.00 11.36
N PHE A 8 9.79 -9.91 10.91
CA PHE A 8 10.51 -8.88 10.18
C PHE A 8 11.29 -8.03 11.19
N LYS A 9 12.59 -7.86 10.96
CA LYS A 9 13.42 -6.97 11.76
C LYS A 9 13.77 -5.74 10.93
N ASP A 10 13.72 -4.57 11.56
CA ASP A 10 14.21 -3.34 10.96
C ASP A 10 15.74 -3.33 10.85
N LYS A 11 16.30 -2.25 10.29
CA LYS A 11 17.76 -2.09 10.10
C LYS A 11 18.52 -2.04 11.44
N ASP A 12 17.82 -1.72 12.52
CA ASP A 12 18.35 -1.58 13.87
C ASP A 12 18.19 -2.88 14.69
N GLY A 13 17.61 -3.92 14.09
CA GLY A 13 17.43 -5.25 14.69
C GLY A 13 16.21 -5.40 15.58
N ASN A 14 15.33 -4.39 15.63
CA ASN A 14 14.07 -4.44 16.38
C ASN A 14 13.02 -5.21 15.57
N PHE A 15 12.18 -5.96 16.28
CA PHE A 15 11.03 -6.62 15.66
C PHE A 15 9.96 -5.58 15.35
N VAL A 16 9.58 -5.50 14.08
CA VAL A 16 8.54 -4.59 13.61
C VAL A 16 7.34 -5.39 13.16
N SER A 17 6.15 -4.87 13.44
CA SER A 17 4.92 -5.52 13.01
C SER A 17 4.78 -5.39 11.50
N ALA A 18 4.06 -6.34 10.88
CA ALA A 18 3.77 -6.24 9.45
C ALA A 18 3.02 -4.94 9.09
N ALA A 19 2.24 -4.38 10.02
CA ALA A 19 1.56 -3.09 9.85
C ALA A 19 2.55 -1.92 9.79
N ASP A 20 3.61 -1.95 10.61
CA ASP A 20 4.68 -0.93 10.59
C ASP A 20 5.50 -1.00 9.30
N VAL A 21 5.70 -2.22 8.80
CA VAL A 21 6.46 -2.45 7.55
C VAL A 21 5.69 -1.94 6.34
N TRP A 22 4.37 -2.11 6.31
CA TRP A 22 3.49 -1.72 5.20
C TRP A 22 2.80 -0.36 5.45
N ASN A 23 3.60 0.70 5.46
CA ASN A 23 3.10 2.07 5.54
C ASN A 23 2.35 2.50 4.26
N ALA A 24 1.58 3.58 4.35
CA ALA A 24 0.78 4.09 3.24
C ALA A 24 1.63 4.39 1.99
N GLU A 25 2.84 4.91 2.17
CA GLU A 25 3.77 5.24 1.08
C GLU A 25 4.24 3.99 0.31
N LYS A 26 4.68 2.93 1.01
CA LYS A 26 5.10 1.66 0.40
C LYS A 26 3.95 0.96 -0.30
N LEU A 27 2.75 1.01 0.30
CA LEU A 27 1.56 0.46 -0.34
C LEU A 27 1.24 1.24 -1.61
N GLU A 28 1.31 2.57 -1.59
CA GLU A 28 1.08 3.41 -2.76
C GLU A 28 2.10 3.15 -3.87
N GLU A 29 3.37 3.06 -3.54
CA GLU A 29 4.44 2.70 -4.48
C GLU A 29 4.17 1.33 -5.10
N LEU A 30 3.88 0.31 -4.27
CA LEU A 30 3.57 -1.03 -4.73
C LEU A 30 2.36 -1.05 -5.67
N PHE A 31 1.30 -0.32 -5.34
CA PHE A 31 0.13 -0.21 -6.19
C PHE A 31 0.43 0.47 -7.52
N ASN A 32 1.33 1.46 -7.54
CA ASN A 32 1.74 2.13 -8.78
C ASN A 32 2.62 1.22 -9.64
N THR A 33 3.49 0.41 -9.03
CA THR A 33 4.32 -0.57 -9.75
C THR A 33 3.49 -1.70 -10.35
N LEU A 34 2.59 -2.30 -9.55
CA LEU A 34 1.77 -3.43 -9.98
C LEU A 34 0.57 -3.03 -10.84
N ASN A 35 0.07 -1.79 -10.68
CA ASN A 35 -1.02 -1.26 -11.47
C ASN A 35 -0.72 0.18 -11.92
N PRO A 36 0.12 0.37 -12.95
CA PRO A 36 0.47 1.70 -13.45
C PRO A 36 -0.73 2.49 -13.98
N ASN A 37 -1.80 1.80 -14.41
CA ASN A 37 -3.04 2.42 -14.88
C ASN A 37 -3.97 2.87 -13.73
N ARG A 38 -3.61 2.58 -12.47
CA ARG A 38 -4.40 2.96 -11.28
C ARG A 38 -4.62 4.47 -11.19
N LYS A 39 -3.59 5.27 -11.52
CA LYS A 39 -3.68 6.74 -11.51
C LYS A 39 -4.79 7.25 -12.42
N LEU A 40 -4.87 6.71 -13.64
CA LEU A 40 -5.89 7.07 -14.62
C LEU A 40 -7.30 6.66 -14.16
N ARG A 41 -7.43 5.51 -13.49
CA ARG A 41 -8.72 5.07 -12.92
C ARG A 41 -9.18 6.00 -11.80
N LEU A 42 -8.29 6.35 -10.87
CA LEU A 42 -8.60 7.23 -9.75
C LEU A 42 -9.04 8.63 -10.22
N GLU A 43 -8.37 9.15 -11.24
CA GLU A 43 -8.72 10.43 -11.86
C GLU A 43 -10.11 10.38 -12.50
N ARG A 44 -10.43 9.31 -13.24
CA ARG A 44 -11.77 9.10 -13.82
C ARG A 44 -12.85 8.97 -12.74
N GLU A 45 -12.59 8.22 -11.68
CA GLU A 45 -13.53 8.08 -10.55
C GLU A 45 -13.74 9.38 -9.79
N ARG A 46 -12.71 10.23 -9.71
CA ARG A 46 -12.84 11.56 -9.14
C ARG A 46 -13.73 12.45 -10.01
N LEU A 47 -13.46 12.52 -11.31
CA LEU A 47 -14.26 13.30 -12.26
C LEU A 47 -15.71 12.81 -12.34
N ALA A 48 -15.94 11.50 -12.25
CA ALA A 48 -17.28 10.92 -12.21
C ALA A 48 -18.06 11.35 -10.95
N ARG A 49 -17.41 11.32 -9.77
CA ARG A 49 -18.02 11.81 -8.52
C ARG A 49 -18.25 13.31 -8.51
N GLU A 50 -17.37 14.09 -9.13
CA GLU A 50 -17.55 15.53 -9.28
C GLU A 50 -18.76 15.85 -10.17
N LYS A 51 -18.96 15.09 -11.25
CA LYS A 51 -20.16 15.21 -12.12
C LYS A 51 -21.46 14.71 -11.48
N GLU A 52 -21.40 13.76 -10.55
CA GLU A 52 -22.59 13.26 -9.85
C GLU A 52 -23.07 14.24 -8.78
N ASN A 53 -22.17 15.07 -8.25
CA ASN A 53 -22.47 16.08 -7.25
C ASN A 53 -22.79 17.47 -7.85
N GLU A 54 -22.76 17.61 -9.18
CA GLU A 54 -23.16 18.80 -9.95
C GLU A 54 -24.60 18.68 -10.46
#